data_AF-A0A2K3KT53-F1
#
_entry.id   AF-A0A2K3KT53-F1
#
_cell.length_a   1.000
_cell.length_b   1.000
_cell.length_c   1.000
_cell.angle_alpha   90.00
_cell.angle_beta   90.00
_cell.angle_gamma   90.00
#
_symmetry.space_group_name_H-M   'P 1'
#
loop_
_entity.id
_entity.type
_entity.pdbx_description
1 polymer ?
#
loop_
_entity_poly.entity_id
_entity_poly.type
_entity_poly.pdbx_seq_one_letter_code
_entity_poly.pdbx_strand_id
1 'polypeptide(L)'
;MNLFGLHDMSKYVDFWFKLAAESSVEVITLSESLSIVKNKYYVLPMDVIEVKSLARLVLEGRIKVGSTFMNRSIKFLSLRELSMTGVILGDEHTIEHLISCCPLIEYITLKECVVLSPGGDQIDAIKCLNLNGLQKLKGVDVSRIQEVFVDSPSLENLHYYPDFNKTFKIDFD
;
A
#
# COMPACT_ATOMS: atom_id res chain seq x y z
N MET A 1 21.64 4.90 21.38
CA MET A 1 20.18 4.64 21.33
C MET A 1 19.99 3.53 20.32
N ASN A 2 19.65 2.32 20.76
CA ASN A 2 19.54 1.16 19.86
C ASN A 2 18.24 1.30 19.06
N LEU A 3 18.36 1.76 17.81
CA LEU A 3 17.26 1.77 16.84
C LEU A 3 17.06 0.32 16.37
N PHE A 4 16.22 -0.43 17.07
CA PHE A 4 15.74 -1.72 16.57
C PHE A 4 14.74 -1.44 15.43
N GLY A 5 14.93 -2.09 14.27
CA GLY A 5 14.00 -1.95 13.13
C GLY A 5 12.67 -2.67 13.38
N LEU A 6 11.63 -2.40 12.59
CA LEU A 6 10.34 -3.10 12.71
C LEU A 6 10.52 -4.61 12.53
N HIS A 7 11.45 -5.02 11.68
CA HIS A 7 11.87 -6.42 11.55
C HIS A 7 12.19 -7.07 12.91
N ASP A 8 12.92 -6.38 13.78
CA ASP A 8 13.37 -6.91 15.06
C ASP A 8 12.25 -6.91 16.13
N MET A 9 11.20 -6.11 15.92
CA MET A 9 10.00 -6.04 16.76
C MET A 9 8.78 -6.75 16.16
N SER A 10 8.95 -7.49 15.05
CA SER A 10 7.86 -8.07 14.26
C SER A 10 6.78 -8.76 15.10
N LYS A 11 7.18 -9.61 16.06
CA LYS A 11 6.25 -10.31 16.97
C LYS A 11 5.34 -9.37 17.78
N TYR A 12 5.84 -8.21 18.20
CA TYR A 12 5.07 -7.23 18.95
C TYR A 12 4.11 -6.46 18.05
N VAL A 13 4.57 -6.10 16.85
CA VAL A 13 3.73 -5.41 15.85
C VAL A 13 2.59 -6.33 15.41
N ASP A 14 2.86 -7.60 15.14
CA ASP A 14 1.84 -8.60 14.80
C ASP A 14 0.80 -8.76 15.92
N PHE A 15 1.24 -8.72 17.18
CA PHE A 15 0.34 -8.76 18.33
C PHE A 15 -0.56 -7.52 18.40
N TRP A 16 -0.03 -6.32 18.08
CA TRP A 16 -0.84 -5.10 18.02
C TRP A 16 -1.89 -5.16 16.92
N PHE A 17 -1.59 -5.75 15.77
CA PHE A 17 -2.59 -5.94 14.71
C PHE A 17 -3.73 -6.86 15.14
N LYS A 18 -3.43 -7.93 15.89
CA LYS A 18 -4.48 -8.80 16.47
C LYS A 18 -5.38 -8.06 17.45
N LEU A 19 -4.79 -7.26 18.34
CA LEU A 19 -5.56 -6.41 19.26
C LEU A 19 -6.40 -5.37 18.52
N ALA A 20 -5.85 -4.77 17.45
CA ALA A 20 -6.56 -3.81 16.63
C ALA A 20 -7.77 -4.47 15.93
N ALA A 21 -7.64 -5.72 15.47
CA ALA A 21 -8.72 -6.46 14.83
C ALA A 21 -9.90 -6.75 15.79
N GLU A 22 -9.61 -6.90 17.08
CA GLU A 22 -10.60 -7.08 18.14
C GLU A 22 -11.16 -5.75 18.69
N SER A 23 -10.62 -4.62 18.22
CA SER A 23 -10.94 -3.28 18.69
C SER A 23 -11.60 -2.42 17.61
N SER A 24 -12.10 -1.24 17.98
CA SER A 24 -12.64 -0.25 17.05
C SER A 24 -11.55 0.71 16.54
N VAL A 25 -10.36 0.20 16.21
CA VAL A 25 -9.26 1.04 15.72
C VAL A 25 -9.60 1.52 14.31
N GLU A 26 -9.57 2.84 14.11
CA GLU A 26 -9.88 3.47 12.82
C GLU A 26 -8.65 3.89 12.03
N VAL A 27 -7.50 4.06 12.70
CA VAL A 27 -6.27 4.52 12.08
C VAL A 27 -5.11 3.64 12.50
N ILE A 28 -4.38 3.13 11.51
CA ILE A 28 -3.11 2.46 11.72
C ILE A 28 -2.04 3.18 10.91
N THR A 29 -0.98 3.59 11.60
CA THR A 29 0.22 4.15 11.00
C THR A 29 1.40 3.29 11.41
N LEU A 30 2.06 2.70 10.42
CA LEU A 30 3.26 1.90 10.61
C LEU A 30 4.39 2.52 9.80
N SER A 31 5.39 3.05 10.50
CA SER A 31 6.55 3.68 9.87
C SER A 31 7.83 2.95 10.28
N GLU A 32 8.59 2.48 9.30
CA GLU A 32 9.94 1.97 9.47
C GLU A 32 10.94 3.02 8.99
N SER A 33 11.92 3.35 9.83
CA SER A 33 13.08 4.12 9.37
C SER A 33 13.76 3.38 8.21
N LEU A 34 14.23 4.10 7.20
CA LEU A 34 15.02 3.55 6.09
C LEU A 34 16.32 2.94 6.65
N SER A 35 16.25 1.71 7.14
CA SER A 35 17.38 1.07 7.79
C SER A 35 18.50 0.89 6.77
N ILE A 36 19.72 1.17 7.21
CA ILE A 36 20.95 1.07 6.40
C ILE A 36 21.24 -0.39 6.04
N VAL A 37 20.62 -1.34 6.76
CA VAL A 37 20.82 -2.76 6.55
C VAL A 37 20.04 -3.21 5.32
N LYS A 38 20.78 -3.40 4.21
CA LYS A 38 20.24 -3.98 2.98
C LYS A 38 19.54 -5.31 3.28
N ASN A 39 18.36 -5.50 2.68
CA ASN A 39 17.55 -6.72 2.68
C ASN A 39 16.74 -7.08 3.93
N LYS A 40 16.62 -6.18 4.93
CA LYS A 40 15.60 -6.34 5.97
C LYS A 40 14.38 -5.48 5.66
N TYR A 41 13.20 -6.09 5.77
CA TYR A 41 11.90 -5.43 5.70
C TYR A 41 10.94 -6.13 6.67
N TYR A 42 9.98 -5.40 7.21
CA TYR A 42 8.87 -5.99 7.94
C TYR A 42 7.80 -6.49 6.97
N VAL A 43 7.36 -7.75 7.10
CA VAL A 43 6.25 -8.26 6.29
C VAL A 43 4.96 -7.89 7.00
N LEU A 44 4.11 -7.10 6.34
CA LEU A 44 2.82 -6.69 6.88
C LEU A 44 1.95 -7.94 7.11
N PRO A 45 1.52 -8.21 8.35
CA PRO A 45 0.69 -9.36 8.66
C PRO A 45 -0.69 -9.19 8.05
N MET A 46 -1.29 -10.31 7.71
CA MET A 46 -2.63 -10.37 7.14
C MET A 46 -3.70 -9.84 8.10
N ASP A 47 -3.48 -9.92 9.41
CA ASP A 47 -4.43 -9.50 10.45
C ASP A 47 -4.90 -8.04 10.28
N VAL A 48 -4.13 -7.17 9.59
CA VAL A 48 -4.54 -5.80 9.28
C VAL A 48 -5.85 -5.70 8.50
N ILE A 49 -6.16 -6.69 7.65
CA ILE A 49 -7.43 -6.68 6.88
C ILE A 49 -8.65 -7.04 7.73
N GLU A 50 -8.41 -7.64 8.90
CA GLU A 50 -9.47 -8.09 9.80
C GLU A 50 -9.97 -6.95 10.70
N VAL A 51 -9.26 -5.81 10.70
CA VAL A 51 -9.64 -4.58 11.41
C VAL A 51 -10.80 -3.89 10.68
N LYS A 52 -12.02 -4.33 10.95
CA LYS A 52 -13.23 -3.89 10.24
C LYS A 52 -13.49 -2.39 10.31
N SER A 53 -13.10 -1.74 11.41
CA SER A 53 -13.27 -0.30 11.63
C SER A 53 -12.20 0.56 10.94
N LEU A 54 -11.17 -0.05 10.34
CA LEU A 54 -10.02 0.69 9.82
C LEU A 54 -10.47 1.62 8.68
N ALA A 55 -10.38 2.92 8.94
CA ALA A 55 -10.68 3.99 8.00
C ALA A 55 -9.43 4.51 7.29
N ARG A 56 -8.25 4.42 7.93
CA ARG A 56 -6.99 4.91 7.40
C ARG A 56 -5.83 3.97 7.68
N LEU A 57 -5.12 3.58 6.63
CA LEU A 57 -3.90 2.78 6.69
C LEU A 57 -2.73 3.58 6.10
N VAL A 58 -1.72 3.83 6.92
CA VAL A 58 -0.48 4.51 6.51
C VAL A 58 0.70 3.57 6.72
N LEU A 59 1.44 3.28 5.66
CA LEU A 59 2.63 2.44 5.65
C LEU A 59 3.81 3.25 5.10
N GLU A 60 4.87 3.40 5.90
CA GLU A 60 6.04 4.17 5.51
C GLU A 60 7.32 3.37 5.71
N GLY A 61 8.22 3.43 4.74
CA GLY A 61 9.51 2.75 4.76
C GLY A 61 9.46 1.31 4.29
N ARG A 62 10.44 0.52 4.73
CA ARG A 62 10.73 -0.84 4.23
C ARG A 62 9.74 -1.89 4.74
N ILE A 63 8.47 -1.72 4.43
CA ILE A 63 7.40 -2.67 4.73
C ILE A 63 7.07 -3.44 3.46
N LYS A 64 6.97 -4.77 3.56
CA LYS A 64 6.53 -5.65 2.48
C LYS A 64 5.05 -5.96 2.61
N VAL A 65 4.29 -5.62 1.57
CA VAL A 65 2.89 -6.01 1.39
C VAL A 65 2.87 -7.24 0.48
N GLY A 66 2.64 -8.41 1.06
CA GLY A 66 2.68 -9.68 0.33
C GLY A 66 1.42 -9.95 -0.47
N SER A 67 1.51 -10.74 -1.53
CA SER A 67 0.37 -11.11 -2.39
C SER A 67 -0.67 -12.02 -1.71
N THR A 68 -0.44 -12.41 -0.45
CA THR A 68 -1.36 -13.19 0.37
C THR A 68 -2.73 -12.53 0.60
N PHE A 69 -2.87 -11.22 0.36
CA PHE A 69 -4.15 -10.51 0.33
C PHE A 69 -5.15 -11.06 -0.70
N MET A 70 -4.70 -11.86 -1.67
CA MET A 70 -5.53 -12.41 -2.76
C MET A 70 -6.48 -13.55 -2.35
N ASN A 71 -6.32 -14.18 -1.17
CA ASN A 71 -6.93 -15.50 -0.88
C ASN A 71 -8.15 -15.50 0.06
N ARG A 72 -8.68 -14.36 0.51
CA ARG A 72 -9.81 -14.33 1.44
C ARG A 72 -10.90 -13.36 1.01
N SER A 73 -12.16 -13.72 1.30
CA SER A 73 -13.36 -12.90 1.09
C SER A 73 -13.45 -11.66 2.00
N ILE A 74 -12.39 -11.35 2.76
CA ILE A 74 -12.39 -10.27 3.74
C ILE A 74 -12.13 -8.95 3.01
N LYS A 75 -13.01 -7.98 3.26
CA LYS A 75 -12.97 -6.66 2.64
C LYS A 75 -12.61 -5.62 3.70
N PHE A 76 -11.78 -4.67 3.33
CA PHE A 76 -11.56 -3.42 4.06
C PHE A 76 -12.81 -2.53 3.90
N LEU A 77 -13.89 -2.93 4.58
CA LEU A 77 -15.21 -2.33 4.35
C LEU A 77 -15.28 -0.85 4.75
N SER A 78 -14.43 -0.42 5.67
CA SER A 78 -14.42 0.95 6.19
C SER A 78 -13.26 1.80 5.69
N LEU A 79 -12.31 1.22 4.94
CA LEU A 79 -11.08 1.93 4.56
C LEU A 79 -11.41 3.02 3.53
N ARG A 80 -11.02 4.26 3.87
CA ARG A 80 -11.20 5.48 3.08
C ARG A 80 -9.89 6.05 2.60
N GLU A 81 -8.81 5.83 3.35
CA GLU A 81 -7.49 6.35 2.98
C GLU A 81 -6.43 5.24 3.07
N LEU A 82 -5.72 5.08 1.96
CA LEU A 82 -4.56 4.21 1.86
C LEU A 82 -3.35 5.06 1.48
N SER A 83 -2.33 5.06 2.34
CA SER A 83 -1.07 5.76 2.08
C SER A 83 0.09 4.78 2.21
N MET A 84 0.90 4.69 1.16
CA MET A 84 2.11 3.88 1.12
C MET A 84 3.27 4.75 0.62
N THR A 85 4.35 4.81 1.38
CA THR A 85 5.58 5.51 0.99
C THR A 85 6.79 4.61 1.18
N GLY A 86 7.56 4.32 0.13
CA GLY A 86 8.74 3.46 0.19
C GLY A 86 8.46 1.98 0.43
N VAL A 87 7.19 1.57 0.25
CA VAL A 87 6.69 0.20 0.50
C VAL A 87 7.09 -0.75 -0.63
N ILE A 88 7.37 -2.00 -0.26
CA ILE A 88 7.73 -3.10 -1.16
C ILE A 88 6.49 -3.97 -1.42
N LEU A 89 6.08 -4.08 -2.67
CA LEU A 89 4.95 -4.89 -3.10
C LEU A 89 5.41 -6.29 -3.50
N GLY A 90 4.58 -7.30 -3.20
CA GLY A 90 4.87 -8.69 -3.53
C GLY A 90 4.90 -8.96 -5.03
N ASP A 91 4.04 -8.27 -5.77
CA ASP A 91 3.95 -8.29 -7.24
C ASP A 91 3.33 -6.98 -7.75
N GLU A 92 3.24 -6.85 -9.08
CA GLU A 92 2.75 -5.65 -9.76
C GLU A 92 1.25 -5.37 -9.52
N HIS A 93 0.45 -6.41 -9.27
CA HIS A 93 -1.00 -6.29 -9.08
C HIS A 93 -1.41 -6.18 -7.61
N THR A 94 -0.47 -6.22 -6.66
CA THR A 94 -0.76 -6.26 -5.22
C THR A 94 -1.63 -5.09 -4.77
N ILE A 95 -1.40 -3.88 -5.32
CA ILE A 95 -2.22 -2.70 -5.02
C ILE A 95 -3.63 -2.83 -5.57
N GLU A 96 -3.77 -3.27 -6.82
CA GLU A 96 -5.07 -3.43 -7.49
C GLU A 96 -5.96 -4.43 -6.74
N HIS A 97 -5.36 -5.52 -6.24
CA HIS A 97 -6.05 -6.46 -5.37
C HIS A 97 -6.46 -5.81 -4.05
N LEU A 98 -5.58 -5.06 -3.41
CA LEU A 98 -5.86 -4.39 -2.14
C LEU A 98 -7.03 -3.41 -2.27
N ILE A 99 -7.02 -2.55 -3.30
CA ILE A 99 -8.09 -1.56 -3.54
C ILE A 99 -9.42 -2.24 -3.91
N SER A 100 -9.39 -3.41 -4.57
CA SER A 100 -10.61 -4.19 -4.88
C SER A 100 -11.35 -4.64 -3.61
N CYS A 101 -10.64 -4.72 -2.48
CA CYS A 101 -11.20 -5.03 -1.17
C CYS A 101 -11.75 -3.79 -0.43
N CYS A 102 -11.61 -2.57 -0.98
CA CYS A 102 -11.88 -1.30 -0.31
C CYS A 102 -13.04 -0.51 -0.98
N PRO A 103 -14.33 -0.89 -0.79
CA PRO A 103 -15.45 -0.26 -1.48
C PRO A 103 -15.70 1.21 -1.11
N LEU A 104 -15.08 1.70 -0.03
CA LEU A 104 -15.20 3.06 0.47
C LEU A 104 -13.95 3.91 0.25
N ILE A 105 -12.98 3.45 -0.54
CA ILE A 105 -11.73 4.19 -0.73
C ILE A 105 -11.98 5.56 -1.36
N GLU A 106 -11.43 6.60 -0.73
CA GLU A 106 -11.53 8.01 -1.15
C GLU A 106 -10.18 8.59 -1.52
N TYR A 107 -9.10 8.15 -0.86
CA TYR A 107 -7.76 8.69 -1.07
C TYR A 107 -6.72 7.57 -1.19
N ILE A 108 -5.92 7.64 -2.25
CA ILE A 108 -4.81 6.72 -2.49
C ILE A 108 -3.53 7.53 -2.64
N THR A 109 -2.53 7.22 -1.82
CA THR A 109 -1.17 7.76 -1.94
C THR A 109 -0.17 6.61 -2.12
N LEU A 110 0.59 6.62 -3.22
CA LEU A 110 1.64 5.64 -3.51
C LEU A 110 2.92 6.36 -3.91
N LYS A 111 3.85 6.49 -2.96
CA LYS A 111 5.11 7.23 -3.15
C LYS A 111 6.29 6.30 -3.07
N GLU A 112 7.16 6.34 -4.08
CA GLU A 112 8.40 5.54 -4.10
C GLU A 112 8.19 4.04 -3.83
N CYS A 113 7.01 3.51 -4.16
CA CYS A 113 6.69 2.10 -4.03
C CYS A 113 7.39 1.30 -5.13
N VAL A 114 7.74 0.06 -4.79
CA VAL A 114 8.52 -0.83 -5.67
C VAL A 114 7.98 -2.25 -5.60
N VAL A 115 8.26 -3.06 -6.61
CA VAL A 115 7.82 -4.46 -6.70
C VAL A 115 9.02 -5.39 -6.54
N LEU A 116 8.85 -6.52 -5.85
CA LEU A 116 9.87 -7.58 -5.86
C LEU A 116 9.82 -8.35 -7.17
N SER A 117 10.96 -8.51 -7.82
CA SER A 117 11.07 -9.32 -9.03
C SER A 117 10.66 -10.77 -8.75
N PRO A 118 10.16 -11.52 -9.74
CA PRO A 118 9.97 -12.95 -9.62
C PRO A 118 11.29 -13.61 -9.19
N GLY A 119 11.32 -14.23 -8.00
CA GLY A 119 12.54 -14.76 -7.38
C GLY A 119 13.01 -14.01 -6.12
N GLY A 120 12.54 -12.78 -5.88
CA GLY A 120 12.78 -12.04 -4.64
C GLY A 120 14.16 -11.38 -4.50
N ASP A 121 14.99 -11.45 -5.54
CA ASP A 121 16.38 -10.98 -5.52
C ASP A 121 16.55 -9.53 -5.99
N GLN A 122 15.57 -8.98 -6.73
CA GLN A 122 15.63 -7.62 -7.26
C GLN A 122 14.37 -6.82 -6.94
N ILE A 123 14.52 -5.51 -7.01
CA ILE A 123 13.46 -4.54 -6.80
C ILE A 123 13.26 -3.79 -8.12
N ASP A 124 12.04 -3.84 -8.63
CA ASP A 124 11.62 -3.23 -9.87
C ASP A 124 10.65 -2.05 -9.63
N ALA A 125 10.58 -1.15 -10.61
CA ALA A 125 9.56 -0.11 -10.64
C ALA A 125 8.19 -0.71 -11.01
N ILE A 126 7.12 -0.17 -10.43
CA ILE A 126 5.74 -0.48 -10.84
C ILE A 126 5.55 0.04 -12.28
N LYS A 127 5.06 -0.81 -13.20
CA LYS A 127 4.81 -0.36 -14.58
C LYS A 127 3.40 0.17 -14.69
N CYS A 128 2.40 -0.60 -14.27
CA CYS A 128 1.00 -0.21 -14.41
C CYS A 128 0.30 -0.06 -13.05
N LEU A 129 -0.61 0.91 -12.96
CA LEU A 129 -1.58 1.04 -11.88
C LEU A 129 -2.96 1.34 -12.46
N ASN A 130 -3.93 0.44 -12.22
CA ASN A 130 -5.32 0.63 -12.59
C ASN A 130 -6.19 0.99 -11.37
N LEU A 131 -6.80 2.18 -11.41
CA LEU A 131 -7.69 2.71 -10.37
C LEU A 131 -9.15 2.83 -10.86
N ASN A 132 -9.49 2.14 -11.94
CA ASN A 132 -10.80 2.26 -12.59
C ASN A 132 -11.93 1.68 -11.74
N GLY A 133 -13.12 2.27 -11.85
CA GLY A 133 -14.33 1.79 -11.19
C GLY A 133 -14.45 2.15 -9.72
N LEU A 134 -13.50 2.89 -9.15
CA LEU A 134 -13.53 3.35 -7.76
C LEU A 134 -14.48 4.54 -7.58
N GLN A 135 -15.77 4.24 -7.33
CA GLN A 135 -16.88 5.22 -7.31
C GLN A 135 -16.80 6.33 -6.25
N LYS A 136 -15.90 6.20 -5.26
CA LYS A 136 -15.74 7.15 -4.15
C LYS A 136 -14.37 7.79 -4.11
N LEU A 137 -13.47 7.43 -5.04
CA LEU A 137 -12.12 7.95 -5.10
C LEU A 137 -12.16 9.44 -5.44
N LYS A 138 -11.67 10.26 -4.50
CA LYS A 138 -11.57 11.71 -4.61
C LYS A 138 -10.16 12.19 -4.86
N GLY A 139 -9.15 11.46 -4.36
CA GLY A 139 -7.77 11.91 -4.41
C GLY A 139 -6.78 10.79 -4.73
N VAL A 140 -5.87 11.07 -5.66
CA VAL A 140 -4.77 10.19 -6.02
C VAL A 140 -3.45 10.97 -5.98
N ASP A 141 -2.46 10.47 -5.25
CA ASP A 141 -1.10 11.02 -5.21
C ASP A 141 -0.07 9.92 -5.43
N VAL A 142 0.49 9.85 -6.63
CA VAL A 142 1.31 8.74 -7.09
C VAL A 142 2.64 9.21 -7.66
N SER A 143 3.71 8.45 -7.43
CA SER A 143 5.02 8.74 -7.99
C SER A 143 5.76 7.49 -8.44
N ARG A 144 6.63 7.62 -9.45
CA ARG A 144 7.50 6.55 -9.97
C ARG A 144 6.75 5.30 -10.48
N ILE A 145 5.53 5.51 -10.99
CA ILE A 145 4.74 4.50 -11.71
C ILE A 145 4.72 4.88 -13.19
N GLN A 146 4.97 3.93 -14.10
CA GLN A 146 5.11 4.25 -15.53
C GLN A 146 3.77 4.60 -16.19
N GLU A 147 2.74 3.84 -15.91
CA GLU A 147 1.41 3.95 -16.49
C GLU A 147 0.36 3.99 -15.40
N VAL A 148 -0.49 5.01 -15.40
CA VAL A 148 -1.57 5.18 -14.43
C VAL A 148 -2.89 5.39 -15.16
N PHE A 149 -3.85 4.51 -14.89
CA PHE A 149 -5.21 4.54 -15.44
C PHE A 149 -6.17 4.91 -14.32
N VAL A 150 -6.92 6.00 -14.50
CA VAL A 150 -7.90 6.46 -13.51
C VAL A 150 -9.21 6.81 -14.19
N ASP A 151 -10.18 5.92 -14.04
CA ASP A 151 -11.60 6.17 -14.31
C ASP A 151 -12.37 6.16 -12.98
N SER A 152 -12.60 7.36 -12.44
CA SER A 152 -13.45 7.56 -11.27
C SER A 152 -14.28 8.84 -11.43
N PRO A 153 -15.62 8.75 -11.37
CA PRO A 153 -16.49 9.91 -11.55
C PRO A 153 -16.44 10.90 -10.36
N SER A 154 -15.86 10.49 -9.24
CA SER A 154 -15.75 11.30 -8.01
C SER A 154 -14.37 11.96 -7.84
N LEU A 155 -13.46 11.82 -8.81
CA LEU A 155 -12.09 12.30 -8.66
C LEU A 155 -12.04 13.82 -8.62
N GLU A 156 -11.49 14.36 -7.53
CA GLU A 156 -11.34 15.80 -7.28
C GLU A 156 -9.88 16.24 -7.41
N ASN A 157 -8.93 15.39 -7.00
CA ASN A 157 -7.51 15.71 -6.92
C ASN A 157 -6.64 14.61 -7.51
N LEU A 158 -5.67 14.99 -8.34
CA LEU A 158 -4.71 14.08 -8.92
C LEU A 158 -3.32 14.71 -8.93
N HIS A 159 -2.39 14.02 -8.27
CA HIS A 159 -0.96 14.34 -8.28
C HIS A 159 -0.20 13.14 -8.86
N TYR A 160 0.55 13.39 -9.92
CA TYR A 160 1.37 12.38 -10.58
C TYR A 160 2.80 12.90 -10.78
N TYR A 161 3.76 12.17 -10.21
CA TYR A 161 5.18 12.50 -10.28
C TYR A 161 5.94 11.38 -11.03
N PRO A 162 6.19 11.54 -12.34
CA PRO A 162 6.86 10.52 -13.13
C PRO A 162 8.29 10.28 -12.67
N ASP A 163 8.82 9.09 -12.96
CA ASP A 163 10.26 8.85 -12.88
C ASP A 163 10.94 9.51 -14.09
N PHE A 164 11.88 10.43 -13.84
CA PHE A 164 12.55 11.23 -14.88
C PHE A 164 13.37 10.41 -15.88
N ASN A 165 13.61 9.12 -15.61
CA ASN A 165 14.44 8.24 -16.43
C ASN A 165 13.67 7.32 -17.39
N LYS A 166 12.32 7.36 -17.40
CA LYS A 166 11.50 6.47 -18.24
C LYS A 166 10.39 7.22 -18.95
N THR A 167 9.88 6.66 -20.05
CA THR A 167 8.66 7.11 -20.70
C THR A 167 7.45 6.74 -19.84
N PHE A 168 6.48 7.64 -19.73
CA PHE A 168 5.30 7.47 -18.90
C PHE A 168 4.02 7.86 -19.63
N LYS A 169 2.89 7.28 -19.21
CA LYS A 169 1.56 7.54 -19.76
C LYS A 169 0.54 7.68 -18.65
N ILE A 170 -0.35 8.65 -18.78
CA ILE A 170 -1.55 8.77 -17.95
C ILE A 170 -2.77 8.77 -18.86
N ASP A 171 -3.78 7.98 -18.50
CA ASP A 171 -5.00 7.83 -19.31
C ASP A 171 -6.25 8.09 -18.47
N PHE A 172 -7.21 8.77 -19.09
CA PHE A 172 -8.52 9.12 -18.55
C PHE A 172 -9.56 8.68 -19.58
N ASP A 173 -10.39 7.70 -19.23
CA ASP A 173 -11.56 7.31 -20.01
C ASP A 173 -12.84 7.92 -19.42
#